data_AF-A0A2K4MN17-F1
#
_entry.id   AF-A0A2K4MN17-F1
#
_cell.length_a   1.000
_cell.length_b   1.000
_cell.length_c   1.000
_cell.angle_alpha   90.00
_cell.angle_beta   90.00
_cell.angle_gamma   90.00
#
_symmetry.space_group_name_H-M   'P 1'
#
loop_
_entity.id
_entity.type
_entity.pdbx_description
1 polymer ?
#
loop_
_entity_poly.entity_id
_entity_poly.type
_entity_poly.pdbx_seq_one_letter_code
_entity_poly.pdbx_strand_id
1 'polypeptide(L)' 'MDAYIGTIIPFGFDYPPIDWAQCQGQTLQVSQNQALYAVIGNYYGGTPP' A
#
# COMPACT_ATOMS: atom_id res chain seq x y z
N MET A 1 5.96 -1.36 18.51
CA MET A 1 5.88 -0.31 17.49
C MET A 1 4.62 -0.58 16.72
N ASP A 2 3.66 0.33 16.78
CA ASP A 2 2.40 0.16 16.06
C ASP A 2 2.59 0.60 14.61
N ALA A 3 2.06 -0.19 13.68
CA ALA A 3 2.02 0.13 12.27
C ALA A 3 0.61 0.59 11.90
N TYR A 4 0.50 1.73 11.21
CA TYR A 4 -0.76 2.26 10.70
C TYR A 4 -0.85 2.05 9.18
N ILE A 5 -2.06 2.00 8.64
CA ILE A 5 -2.30 1.92 7.20
C ILE A 5 -1.57 3.08 6.50
N GLY A 6 -0.80 2.76 5.44
CA GLY A 6 0.03 3.71 4.71
C GLY A 6 1.46 3.85 5.22
N THR A 7 1.84 3.13 6.29
CA THR A 7 3.22 3.07 6.78
C THR A 7 4.14 2.44 5.71
N ILE A 8 5.30 3.07 5.46
CA ILE A 8 6.34 2.56 4.57
C ILE A 8 7.59 2.30 5.39
N ILE A 9 8.13 1.09 5.30
CA ILE A 9 9.35 0.68 6.00
C ILE A 9 10.26 -0.15 5.08
N PRO A 10 11.58 -0.12 5.29
CA PRO A 10 12.48 -1.08 4.67
C PRO A 10 12.18 -2.49 5.18
N PHE A 11 12.26 -3.49 4.30
CA PHE A 11 12.04 -4.90 4.64
C PHE A 11 13.18 -5.76 4.08
N GLY A 12 13.62 -6.75 4.86
CA GLY A 12 14.83 -7.53 4.57
C GLY A 12 14.60 -8.79 3.73
N PHE A 13 13.35 -9.14 3.43
CA PHE A 13 12.97 -10.30 2.62
C PHE A 13 12.32 -9.86 1.30
N ASP A 14 12.23 -10.79 0.35
CA ASP A 14 11.72 -10.59 -1.01
C ASP A 14 10.21 -10.84 -1.16
N TYR A 15 9.49 -11.01 -0.05
CA TYR A 15 8.03 -11.13 -0.01
C TYR A 15 7.45 -10.16 1.03
N PRO A 16 6.25 -9.59 0.80
CA PRO A 16 5.58 -8.82 1.83
C PRO A 16 4.96 -9.75 2.89
N PRO A 17 4.96 -9.37 4.18
CA PRO A 17 4.17 -10.05 5.19
C PRO A 17 2.66 -9.86 4.95
N ILE A 18 1.82 -10.61 5.69
CA ILE A 18 0.34 -10.47 5.64
C ILE A 18 -0.06 -9.02 5.91
N ASP A 19 -1.03 -8.51 5.14
CA ASP A 19 -1.54 -7.14 5.16
C ASP A 19 -0.55 -6.06 4.69
N TRP A 20 0.59 -6.46 4.12
CA TRP A 20 1.54 -5.56 3.47
C TRP A 20 1.62 -5.82 1.97
N ALA A 21 2.14 -4.83 1.25
CA ALA A 21 2.47 -4.93 -0.16
C ALA A 21 3.88 -4.36 -0.39
N GLN A 22 4.59 -4.90 -1.37
CA GLN A 22 5.89 -4.35 -1.78
C GLN A 22 5.72 -2.96 -2.40
N CYS A 23 6.67 -2.04 -2.23
CA CYS A 23 6.62 -0.72 -2.87
C CYS A 23 7.27 -0.76 -4.27
N GLN A 24 6.81 -1.63 -5.17
CA GLN A 24 7.42 -1.88 -6.50
C GLN A 24 6.60 -1.31 -7.68
N GLY A 25 5.74 -0.32 -7.41
CA GLY A 25 4.99 0.39 -8.46
C GLY A 25 3.79 -0.38 -9.03
N GLN A 26 3.30 -1.41 -8.35
CA GLN A 26 2.10 -2.13 -8.76
C GLN A 26 0.81 -1.36 -8.46
N THR A 27 -0.21 -1.57 -9.28
CA THR A 27 -1.56 -1.03 -9.06
C THR A 27 -2.35 -1.94 -8.12
N LEU A 28 -3.01 -1.37 -7.11
CA LEU A 28 -3.91 -2.06 -6.20
C LEU A 28 -5.37 -1.65 -6.47
N GLN A 29 -6.31 -2.58 -6.34
CA GLN A 29 -7.74 -2.27 -6.52
C GLN A 29 -8.26 -1.48 -5.31
N VAL A 30 -8.81 -0.28 -5.58
CA VAL A 30 -9.38 0.61 -4.54
C VAL A 30 -10.55 -0.05 -3.81
N SER A 31 -11.38 -0.84 -4.51
CA SER A 31 -12.51 -1.56 -3.92
C SER A 31 -12.10 -2.49 -2.77
N GLN A 32 -10.89 -3.05 -2.82
CA GLN A 32 -10.33 -3.92 -1.80
C GLN A 32 -9.43 -3.18 -0.79
N ASN A 33 -9.00 -1.96 -1.11
CA ASN A 33 -8.01 -1.18 -0.36
C ASN A 33 -8.53 0.23 -0.02
N GLN A 34 -9.82 0.36 0.29
CA GLN A 34 -10.49 1.66 0.49
C GLN A 34 -9.83 2.50 1.59
N ALA A 35 -9.46 1.86 2.72
CA ALA A 35 -8.79 2.55 3.83
C ALA A 35 -7.40 3.07 3.44
N LEU A 36 -6.63 2.29 2.66
CA LEU A 36 -5.35 2.74 2.15
C LEU A 36 -5.52 3.92 1.20
N TYR A 37 -6.47 3.85 0.26
CA TYR A 37 -6.78 4.95 -0.67
C TYR A 37 -7.24 6.21 0.06
N ALA A 38 -8.01 6.11 1.14
CA ALA A 38 -8.39 7.26 1.94
C ALA A 38 -7.19 7.97 2.60
N VAL A 39 -6.10 7.23 2.86
CA VAL A 39 -4.87 7.78 3.47
C VAL A 39 -3.91 8.34 2.40
N ILE A 40 -3.68 7.62 1.29
CA ILE A 40 -2.64 7.97 0.30
C ILE A 40 -3.17 8.44 -1.06
N GLY A 41 -4.47 8.40 -1.30
CA GLY A 41 -5.07 8.75 -2.60
C GLY A 41 -4.39 8.06 -3.78
N ASN A 42 -4.09 8.83 -4.82
CA ASN A 42 -3.34 8.41 -6.00
C ASN A 42 -1.94 9.05 -6.07
N TYR A 43 -1.33 9.38 -4.91
CA TYR A 43 -0.01 10.05 -4.87
C TYR A 43 1.08 9.31 -5.65
N TYR A 44 1.01 7.98 -5.71
CA TYR A 44 1.97 7.13 -6.43
C TYR A 44 1.50 6.70 -7.82
N GLY A 45 0.52 7.40 -8.39
CA GLY A 45 -0.08 7.09 -9.68
C GLY A 45 -1.32 6.19 -9.56
N GLY A 46 -1.71 5.61 -10.69
CA GLY A 46 -2.99 4.94 -10.85
C GLY A 46 -4.12 5.93 -11.18
N THR A 47 -5.06 5.48 -12.01
CA THR A 47 -6.28 6.25 -12.30
C THR A 47 -7.32 5.90 -11.25
N PRO A 48 -8.00 6.89 -10.64
CA PRO A 48 -9.17 6.61 -9.81
C PRO A 48 -10.19 5.81 -10.62
N PRO A 49 -10.92 4.87 -9.99
CA PRO A 49 -12.11 4.28 -10.61
C PRO A 49 -13.16 5.33 -10.94
#